data_AF-A0A1B8EGP7-F1
#
_entry.id   AF-A0A1B8EGP7-F1
#
_cell.length_a   1.000
_cell.length_b   1.000
_cell.length_c   1.000
_cell.angle_alpha   90.00
_cell.angle_beta   90.00
_cell.angle_gamma   90.00
#
_symmetry.space_group_name_H-M   'P 1'
#
loop_
_entity.id
_entity.type
_entity.pdbx_description
1 polymer ?
#
loop_
_entity_poly.entity_id
_entity_poly.type
_entity_poly.pdbx_seq_one_letter_code
_entity_poly.pdbx_strand_id
1 'polypeptide(L)'
;MDDALQFLRDNPSEKPITAARIFNINAKTLNTNLRRAKLKAQAPNPIYGGQNKILSEAQIKAIYKYVEDSYFAGYGASKAMVFTAIGHLRAAEILPKPAPSWRWFQSFIKSSSILFRVVKTKPIAQVRVTTHDISAVQDWFGV
;
A
#
# COMPACT_ATOMS: atom_id res chain seq x y z
N MET A 1 -35.04 -5.34 13.02
CA MET A 1 -33.90 -5.68 13.92
C MET A 1 -33.62 -4.52 14.85
N ASP A 2 -33.50 -3.31 14.32
CA ASP A 2 -33.27 -2.09 15.11
C ASP A 2 -34.41 -1.82 16.10
N ASP A 3 -35.67 -2.04 15.71
CA ASP A 3 -36.83 -1.89 16.60
C ASP A 3 -36.78 -2.84 17.81
N ALA A 4 -36.30 -4.08 17.61
CA ALA A 4 -36.14 -5.05 18.69
C ALA A 4 -35.00 -4.68 19.65
N LEU A 5 -33.94 -4.05 19.12
CA LEU A 5 -32.85 -3.52 19.95
C LEU A 5 -33.31 -2.29 20.74
N GLN A 6 -34.12 -1.43 20.13
CA GLN A 6 -34.69 -0.26 20.79
C GLN A 6 -35.64 -0.67 21.91
N PHE A 7 -36.55 -1.62 21.65
CA PHE A 7 -37.43 -2.17 22.67
C PHE A 7 -36.67 -2.73 23.89
N LEU A 8 -35.54 -3.42 23.68
CA LEU A 8 -34.71 -3.94 24.77
C LEU A 8 -33.91 -2.85 25.51
N ARG A 9 -33.64 -1.70 24.88
CA ARG A 9 -33.06 -0.54 25.56
C ARG A 9 -34.09 0.14 26.45
N ASP A 10 -35.32 0.27 25.94
CA ASP A 10 -36.43 0.91 26.64
C ASP A 10 -36.97 0.01 27.78
N ASN A 11 -36.81 -1.31 27.66
CA ASN A 11 -37.26 -2.30 28.64
C ASN A 11 -36.10 -3.21 29.10
N PRO A 12 -35.21 -2.75 29.99
CA PRO A 12 -34.00 -3.49 30.38
C PRO A 12 -34.26 -4.77 31.18
N SER A 13 -35.45 -4.92 31.79
CA SER A 13 -35.86 -6.14 32.50
C SER A 13 -36.33 -7.26 31.57
N GLU A 14 -36.67 -6.93 30.32
CA GLU A 14 -37.22 -7.89 29.37
C GLU A 14 -36.16 -8.80 28.78
N LYS A 15 -36.56 -10.05 28.51
CA LYS A 15 -35.65 -11.03 27.90
C LYS A 15 -35.58 -10.78 26.39
N PRO A 16 -34.40 -10.97 25.76
CA PRO A 16 -34.27 -10.88 24.30
C PRO A 16 -35.22 -11.81 23.54
N ILE A 17 -35.63 -12.92 24.15
CA ILE A 17 -36.62 -13.85 23.56
C ILE A 17 -38.00 -13.17 23.41
N THR A 18 -38.40 -12.33 24.35
CA THR A 18 -39.66 -11.57 24.29
C THR A 18 -39.63 -10.61 23.11
N ALA A 19 -38.57 -9.81 22.98
CA ALA A 19 -38.37 -8.90 21.86
C ALA A 19 -38.31 -9.65 20.52
N ALA A 20 -37.61 -10.79 20.46
CA ALA A 20 -37.56 -11.63 19.27
C ALA A 20 -38.96 -12.10 18.82
N ARG A 21 -39.85 -12.44 19.76
CA ARG A 21 -41.23 -12.83 19.46
C ARG A 21 -42.08 -11.65 18.99
N ILE A 22 -42.01 -10.51 19.67
CA ILE A 22 -42.79 -9.30 19.34
C ILE A 22 -42.48 -8.81 17.92
N PHE A 23 -41.19 -8.74 17.58
CA PHE A 23 -40.73 -8.21 16.30
C PHE A 23 -40.52 -9.30 15.22
N ASN A 24 -40.94 -10.54 15.50
CA ASN A 24 -40.81 -11.68 14.60
C ASN A 24 -39.39 -11.88 14.03
N ILE A 25 -38.38 -11.84 14.91
CA ILE A 25 -36.96 -12.01 14.58
C ILE A 25 -36.44 -13.29 15.21
N ASN A 26 -35.50 -13.97 14.54
CA ASN A 26 -34.84 -15.14 15.14
C ASN A 26 -34.08 -14.75 16.44
N ALA A 27 -34.46 -15.38 17.55
CA ALA A 27 -33.87 -15.13 18.86
C ALA A 27 -32.35 -15.38 18.90
N LYS A 28 -31.81 -16.35 18.14
CA LYS A 28 -30.35 -16.59 18.04
C LYS A 28 -29.63 -15.40 17.38
N THR A 29 -30.23 -14.82 16.35
CA THR A 29 -29.68 -13.65 15.65
C THR A 29 -29.65 -12.43 16.56
N LEU A 30 -30.72 -12.21 17.33
CA LEU A 30 -30.80 -11.12 18.30
C LEU A 30 -29.75 -11.26 19.40
N ASN A 31 -29.64 -12.44 20.01
CA ASN A 31 -28.63 -12.72 21.03
C ASN A 31 -27.19 -12.59 20.51
N THR A 32 -26.92 -13.04 19.28
CA THR A 32 -25.60 -12.92 18.67
C THR A 32 -25.21 -11.46 18.45
N ASN A 33 -26.14 -10.63 18.01
CA ASN A 33 -25.91 -9.19 17.86
C ASN A 33 -25.66 -8.51 19.21
N LEU A 34 -26.47 -8.80 20.23
CA LEU A 34 -26.26 -8.26 21.58
C LEU A 34 -24.89 -8.65 22.13
N ARG A 35 -24.48 -9.91 21.93
CA ARG A 35 -23.15 -10.39 22.33
C ARG A 35 -22.03 -9.64 21.59
N ARG A 36 -22.15 -9.48 20.27
CA ARG A 36 -21.18 -8.72 19.46
C ARG A 36 -21.10 -7.26 19.87
N ALA A 37 -22.23 -6.62 20.20
CA ALA A 37 -22.29 -5.25 20.66
C ALA A 37 -21.58 -5.07 22.01
N LYS A 38 -21.82 -5.99 22.97
CA LYS A 38 -21.10 -6.00 24.25
C LYS A 38 -19.59 -6.19 24.08
N LEU A 39 -19.19 -7.12 23.22
CA LEU A 39 -17.78 -7.35 22.90
C LEU A 39 -17.14 -6.12 22.23
N LYS A 40 -17.84 -5.44 21.31
CA LYS A 40 -17.36 -4.18 20.70
C LYS A 40 -17.28 -3.02 21.69
N ALA A 41 -18.17 -2.96 22.68
CA ALA A 41 -18.11 -1.93 23.70
C ALA A 41 -16.95 -2.13 24.68
N GLN A 42 -16.51 -3.38 24.87
CA GLN A 42 -15.41 -3.72 25.79
C GLN A 42 -14.05 -3.82 25.10
N ALA A 43 -14.02 -4.10 23.80
CA ALA A 43 -12.79 -4.21 23.03
C ALA A 43 -12.44 -2.87 22.36
N PRO A 44 -11.14 -2.52 22.24
CA PRO A 44 -10.72 -1.47 21.32
C PRO A 44 -11.20 -1.80 19.91
N ASN A 45 -11.50 -0.77 19.11
CA ASN A 45 -11.95 -0.94 17.73
C ASN A 45 -10.97 -1.87 16.99
N PRO A 46 -11.43 -3.04 16.49
CA PRO A 46 -10.56 -3.93 15.74
C PRO A 46 -10.02 -3.19 14.51
N ILE A 47 -8.69 -3.13 14.40
CA ILE A 47 -8.02 -2.62 13.21
C ILE A 47 -8.24 -3.65 12.11
N TYR A 48 -9.27 -3.47 11.29
CA TYR A 48 -9.54 -4.36 10.16
C TYR A 48 -8.61 -4.02 8.98
N GLY A 49 -7.68 -4.94 8.69
CA GLY A 49 -6.86 -4.91 7.47
C GLY A 49 -5.68 -3.93 7.48
N GLY A 50 -4.65 -4.22 6.67
CA GLY A 50 -3.48 -3.33 6.48
C GLY A 50 -2.17 -3.77 7.16
N GLN A 51 -2.15 -4.91 7.85
CA GLN A 51 -0.94 -5.42 8.52
C GLN A 51 0.07 -6.15 7.61
N ASN A 52 -0.24 -6.38 6.33
CA ASN A 52 0.72 -6.94 5.37
C ASN A 52 1.68 -5.86 4.85
N LYS A 53 2.32 -5.11 5.76
CA LYS A 53 3.42 -4.21 5.41
C LYS A 53 4.61 -5.11 5.04
N ILE A 54 4.87 -5.25 3.73
CA ILE A 54 5.99 -6.06 3.22
C ILE A 54 7.34 -5.48 3.67
N LEU A 55 7.40 -4.16 3.84
CA LEU A 55 8.55 -3.42 4.32
C LEU A 55 8.26 -2.72 5.65
N SER A 56 9.25 -2.74 6.54
CA SER A 56 9.27 -1.93 7.75
C SER A 56 9.56 -0.46 7.43
N GLU A 57 9.24 0.44 8.36
CA GLU A 57 9.52 1.87 8.18
C GLU A 57 11.00 2.17 8.04
N ALA A 58 11.86 1.41 8.73
CA ALA A 58 13.31 1.51 8.59
C ALA A 58 13.77 1.10 7.18
N GLN A 59 13.20 0.02 6.62
CA GLN A 59 13.49 -0.41 5.25
C GLN A 59 13.03 0.64 4.23
N ILE A 60 11.85 1.23 4.43
CA ILE A 60 11.35 2.31 3.55
C ILE A 60 12.30 3.51 3.56
N LYS A 61 12.77 3.94 4.73
CA LYS A 61 13.76 5.03 4.86
C LYS A 61 15.09 4.68 4.19
N ALA A 62 15.57 3.44 4.32
CA ALA A 62 16.79 2.99 3.66
C ALA A 62 16.67 3.03 2.13
N ILE A 63 15.53 2.58 1.59
CA ILE A 63 15.26 2.64 0.14
C ILE A 63 15.17 4.08 -0.34
N TYR A 64 14.51 4.95 0.43
CA TYR A 64 14.45 6.37 0.10
C TYR A 64 15.85 6.99 0.03
N LYS A 65 16.69 6.73 1.04
CA LYS A 65 18.08 7.19 1.05
C LYS A 65 18.87 6.65 -0.14
N TYR A 66 18.72 5.37 -0.48
CA TYR A 66 19.33 4.81 -1.68
C TYR A 66 18.93 5.54 -2.98
N VAL A 67 17.65 5.90 -3.11
CA VAL A 67 17.15 6.66 -4.27
C VAL A 67 17.72 8.07 -4.30
N GLU A 68 17.78 8.73 -3.13
CA GLU A 68 18.35 10.06 -2.96
C GLU A 68 19.85 10.08 -3.29
N ASP A 69 20.63 9.15 -2.72
CA ASP A 69 22.06 9.01 -3.00
C ASP A 69 22.30 8.74 -4.50
N SER A 70 21.49 7.88 -5.12
CA SER A 70 21.56 7.61 -6.57
C SER A 70 21.26 8.84 -7.42
N TYR A 71 20.36 9.72 -6.94
CA TYR A 71 20.06 10.98 -7.60
C TYR A 71 21.23 11.96 -7.50
N PHE A 72 21.80 12.14 -6.31
CA PHE A 72 22.97 13.00 -6.11
C PHE A 72 24.23 12.50 -6.83
N ALA A 73 24.35 11.20 -7.04
CA ALA A 73 25.41 10.60 -7.85
C ALA A 73 25.20 10.75 -9.38
N GLY A 74 24.08 11.34 -9.82
CA GLY A 74 23.87 11.79 -11.20
C GLY A 74 23.21 10.79 -12.15
N TYR A 75 23.00 9.53 -11.76
CA TYR A 75 22.36 8.51 -12.61
C TYR A 75 20.88 8.27 -12.26
N GLY A 76 20.45 8.63 -11.04
CA GLY A 76 19.08 8.42 -10.57
C GLY A 76 18.70 6.94 -10.41
N ALA A 77 17.70 6.66 -9.58
CA ALA A 77 17.24 5.28 -9.40
C ALA A 77 16.06 4.95 -10.33
N SER A 78 16.25 3.98 -11.23
CA SER A 78 15.15 3.46 -12.04
C SER A 78 14.21 2.59 -11.20
N LYS A 79 12.95 2.44 -11.64
CA LYS A 79 11.98 1.55 -10.97
C LYS A 79 12.48 0.11 -10.83
N ALA A 80 13.21 -0.39 -11.83
CA ALA A 80 13.79 -1.72 -11.80
C ALA A 80 14.88 -1.83 -10.72
N MET A 81 15.77 -0.83 -10.62
CA MET A 81 16.81 -0.77 -9.58
C MET A 81 16.22 -0.72 -8.17
N VAL A 82 15.17 0.07 -7.96
CA VAL A 82 14.50 0.14 -6.66
C VAL A 82 13.83 -1.19 -6.32
N PHE A 83 13.19 -1.84 -7.29
CA PHE A 83 12.57 -3.14 -7.09
C PHE A 83 13.58 -4.24 -6.77
N THR A 84 14.72 -4.27 -7.46
CA THR A 84 15.80 -5.22 -7.15
C THR A 84 16.42 -4.94 -5.78
N ALA A 85 16.66 -3.68 -5.44
CA ALA A 85 17.16 -3.29 -4.11
C ALA A 85 16.21 -3.75 -2.99
N ILE A 86 14.90 -3.60 -3.18
CA ILE A 86 13.89 -4.15 -2.26
C ILE A 86 14.00 -5.67 -2.15
N GLY A 87 14.16 -6.37 -3.28
CA GLY A 87 14.37 -7.83 -3.29
C GLY A 87 15.61 -8.24 -2.48
N HIS A 88 16.73 -7.53 -2.64
CA HIS A 88 17.95 -7.77 -1.87
C HIS A 88 17.77 -7.50 -0.38
N LEU A 89 17.10 -6.39 -0.02
CA LEU A 89 16.78 -6.08 1.38
C LEU A 89 15.96 -7.18 2.05
N ARG A 90 15.03 -7.80 1.31
CA ARG A 90 14.17 -8.90 1.78
C ARG A 90 14.93 -10.22 1.93
N ALA A 91 15.87 -10.48 1.03
CA ALA A 91 16.73 -11.66 1.09
C ALA A 91 17.77 -11.55 2.22
N ALA A 92 18.20 -10.33 2.57
CA ALA A 92 19.17 -10.06 3.62
C ALA A 92 18.57 -9.99 5.04
N GLU A 93 17.26 -10.14 5.21
CA GLU A 93 16.63 -10.24 6.53
C GLU A 93 17.08 -11.53 7.27
N ILE A 94 17.04 -11.52 8.61
CA ILE A 94 17.44 -12.68 9.46
C ILE A 94 16.75 -13.97 8.99
N LEU A 95 15.47 -13.85 8.66
CA LEU A 95 14.75 -14.89 7.94
C LEU A 95 14.57 -14.40 6.50
N PRO A 96 15.21 -15.04 5.51
CA PRO A 96 15.07 -14.64 4.12
C PRO A 96 13.62 -14.71 3.68
N LYS A 97 13.11 -13.63 3.10
CA LYS A 97 11.73 -13.57 2.61
C LYS A 97 11.71 -13.41 1.10
N PRO A 98 10.68 -13.92 0.42
CA PRO A 98 10.55 -13.76 -1.02
C PRO A 98 10.47 -12.27 -1.39
N ALA A 99 10.98 -11.98 -2.58
CA ALA A 99 10.81 -10.68 -3.20
C ALA A 99 9.31 -10.36 -3.36
N PRO A 100 8.91 -9.09 -3.20
CA PRO A 100 7.53 -8.70 -3.45
C PRO A 100 7.14 -8.86 -4.91
N SER A 101 5.83 -8.91 -5.17
CA SER A 101 5.33 -8.87 -6.54
C SER A 101 5.50 -7.48 -7.16
N TRP A 102 5.62 -7.44 -8.49
CA TRP A 102 5.67 -6.18 -9.23
C TRP A 102 4.41 -5.33 -9.03
N ARG A 103 3.22 -5.96 -8.95
CA ARG A 103 1.95 -5.28 -8.67
C ARG A 103 1.98 -4.59 -7.31
N TRP A 104 2.51 -5.26 -6.29
CA TRP A 104 2.69 -4.65 -4.97
C TRP A 104 3.62 -3.44 -5.07
N PHE A 105 4.75 -3.57 -5.78
CA PHE A 105 5.72 -2.47 -5.93
C PHE A 105 5.11 -1.24 -6.61
N GLN A 106 4.33 -1.45 -7.68
CA GLN A 106 3.60 -0.37 -8.33
C GLN A 106 2.62 0.32 -7.40
N SER A 107 1.92 -0.44 -6.53
CA SER A 107 1.03 0.11 -5.51
C SER A 107 1.82 0.89 -4.44
N PHE A 108 2.93 0.33 -3.97
CA PHE A 108 3.82 0.94 -2.98
C PHE A 108 4.38 2.29 -3.44
N ILE A 109 4.88 2.38 -4.67
CA ILE A 109 5.40 3.65 -5.21
C ILE A 109 4.27 4.68 -5.36
N LYS A 110 3.06 4.26 -5.74
CA LYS A 110 1.90 5.16 -5.82
C LYS A 110 1.45 5.67 -4.45
N SER A 111 1.38 4.79 -3.44
CA SER A 111 0.97 5.17 -2.08
C SER A 111 2.02 6.02 -1.38
N SER A 112 3.28 5.88 -1.77
CA SER A 112 4.43 6.56 -1.18
C SER A 112 4.86 7.78 -2.02
N SER A 113 3.91 8.46 -2.65
CA SER A 113 4.18 9.56 -3.60
C SER A 113 4.90 10.76 -2.99
N ILE A 114 4.79 10.94 -1.67
CA ILE A 114 5.51 11.97 -0.90
C ILE A 114 7.02 11.67 -0.89
N LEU A 115 7.40 10.39 -0.80
CA LEU A 115 8.79 9.95 -0.74
C LEU A 115 9.35 9.67 -2.14
N PHE A 116 8.58 9.02 -3.01
CA PHE A 116 9.06 8.60 -4.34
C PHE A 116 8.36 9.39 -5.44
N ARG A 117 8.94 10.53 -5.81
CA ARG A 117 8.47 11.31 -6.96
C ARG A 117 9.02 10.72 -8.24
N VAL A 118 8.16 10.04 -9.01
CA VAL A 118 8.54 9.48 -10.32
C VAL A 118 8.55 10.60 -11.36
N VAL A 119 9.74 10.97 -11.81
CA VAL A 119 9.92 11.88 -12.94
C VAL A 119 9.60 11.13 -14.23
N LYS A 120 8.59 11.59 -14.96
CA LYS A 120 8.25 11.10 -16.30
C LYS A 120 8.84 12.06 -17.32
N THR A 121 10.15 12.03 -17.49
CA THR A 121 10.78 12.69 -18.63
C THR A 121 10.73 11.76 -19.83
N LYS A 122 10.60 12.33 -21.03
CA LYS A 122 10.97 11.59 -22.22
C LYS A 122 12.44 11.19 -22.04
N PRO A 123 12.88 9.98 -22.46
CA PRO A 123 14.31 9.71 -22.53
C PRO A 123 14.93 10.90 -23.26
N ILE A 124 16.01 11.46 -22.71
CA ILE A 124 16.83 12.40 -23.46
C ILE A 124 17.06 11.70 -24.79
N ALA A 125 16.62 12.32 -25.89
CA ALA A 125 16.99 11.85 -27.19
C ALA A 125 18.52 11.87 -27.14
N GLN A 126 19.14 10.70 -27.01
CA GLN A 126 20.57 10.55 -27.24
C GLN A 126 20.80 11.28 -28.54
N VAL A 127 21.47 12.43 -28.45
CA VAL A 127 21.68 13.44 -29.47
C VAL A 127 21.14 12.98 -30.81
N ARG A 128 19.96 13.46 -31.23
CA ARG A 128 19.66 13.38 -32.66
C ARG A 128 20.76 14.18 -33.30
N VAL A 129 21.76 13.51 -33.87
CA VAL A 129 22.70 14.12 -34.80
C VAL A 129 21.79 14.67 -35.88
N THR A 130 21.50 15.97 -35.79
CA THR A 130 20.79 16.66 -36.86
C THR A 130 21.72 16.56 -38.06
N THR A 131 21.21 16.09 -39.19
CA THR A 131 21.90 15.93 -40.48
C THR A 131 22.52 17.23 -41.01
N HIS A 132 22.46 18.32 -40.24
CA HIS A 132 22.93 19.66 -40.57
C HIS A 132 24.22 20.04 -39.83
N ASP A 133 24.81 19.15 -39.02
CA ASP A 133 26.16 19.39 -38.49
C ASP A 133 27.17 19.11 -39.61
N ILE A 134 27.53 20.16 -40.34
CA ILE A 134 28.40 20.12 -41.54
C ILE A 134 29.72 19.40 -41.23
N SER A 135 30.20 19.54 -39.99
CA SER A 135 31.42 18.89 -39.50
C SER A 135 31.35 17.36 -39.57
N ALA A 136 30.21 16.75 -39.23
CA ALA A 136 30.03 15.30 -39.25
C ALA A 136 29.90 14.72 -40.68
N VAL A 137 29.43 15.53 -41.63
CA VAL A 137 29.35 15.14 -43.05
C VAL A 137 30.74 15.17 -43.69
N GLN A 138 31.59 16.13 -43.32
CA GLN A 138 32.96 16.23 -43.83
C GLN A 138 33.83 15.04 -43.38
N ASP A 139 33.70 14.61 -42.12
CA ASP A 139 34.44 13.44 -41.61
C ASP A 139 34.06 12.12 -42.32
N TRP A 140 32.82 12.00 -42.83
CA TRP A 140 32.36 10.79 -43.53
C TRP A 140 32.71 10.74 -45.01
N PHE A 141 32.71 11.90 -45.68
CA PHE A 141 32.98 11.98 -47.12
C PHE A 141 34.39 12.44 -47.47
N GLY A 142 35.23 12.74 -46.46
CA GLY A 142 36.67 12.95 -46.62
C GLY A 142 37.02 14.10 -47.57
N VAL A 143 36.26 15.20 -47.52
CA VAL A 143 36.61 16.47 -48.18
C VAL A 143 37.09 17.47 -47.15
#